data_AF-A0AAD7CG17-F1
#
_entry.id   AF-A0AAD7CG17-F1
#
_cell.length_a   1.000
_cell.length_b   1.000
_cell.length_c   1.000
_cell.angle_alpha   90.00
_cell.angle_beta   90.00
_cell.angle_gamma   90.00
#
_symmetry.space_group_name_H-M   'P 1'
#
loop_
_entity.id
_entity.type
_entity.pdbx_description
1 polymer ?
#
loop_
_entity_poly.entity_id
_entity_poly.type
_entity_poly.pdbx_seq_one_letter_code
_entity_poly.pdbx_strand_id
1 'polypeptide(L)'
;MHIPQQTHPTIHLVRDCRGEVVGQLDSPSALAGLYPDLILQMAARLEDEGTPDQYDDLWELILTHWFPSSEGYTLHRHWQVPYLRDRDGLDKVTIVVKTNAGIPVVLLDISPPRGFDNWHSRAAAQALSTDHFEHVAPYYDYPLCAISAMGKKWTAFQSISSHLTAHEARAFGEENIDWMEDIVSEPSYEMLERFFAVLKERIQSVSRGVA
;
A
#
# COMPACT_ATOMS: atom_id res chain seq x y z
N MET A 1 -7.86 -50.19 25.60
CA MET A 1 -8.35 -49.61 24.32
C MET A 1 -9.29 -48.47 24.67
N HIS A 2 -8.80 -47.23 24.60
CA HIS A 2 -9.58 -46.02 24.86
C HIS A 2 -10.10 -45.44 23.53
N ILE A 3 -11.40 -45.21 23.44
CA ILE A 3 -12.06 -44.53 22.33
C ILE A 3 -11.95 -43.01 22.59
N PRO A 4 -11.48 -42.18 21.64
CA PRO A 4 -11.46 -40.73 21.82
C PRO A 4 -12.87 -40.14 21.65
N GLN A 5 -13.30 -39.34 22.64
CA GLN A 5 -14.52 -38.54 22.58
C GLN A 5 -14.37 -37.43 21.52
N GLN A 6 -15.30 -37.38 20.57
CA GLN A 6 -15.44 -36.26 19.64
C GLN A 6 -15.88 -35.02 20.40
N THR A 7 -15.09 -33.94 20.31
CA THR A 7 -15.49 -32.61 20.77
C THR A 7 -16.41 -31.99 19.73
N HIS A 8 -17.71 -31.86 20.05
CA HIS A 8 -18.65 -31.08 19.25
C HIS A 8 -18.36 -29.57 19.40
N PRO A 9 -18.47 -28.76 18.34
CA PRO A 9 -18.34 -27.31 18.45
C PRO A 9 -19.49 -26.74 19.27
N THR A 10 -19.14 -25.98 20.31
CA THR A 10 -20.12 -25.30 21.17
C THR A 10 -20.51 -23.98 20.51
N ILE A 11 -21.79 -23.84 20.15
CA ILE A 11 -22.35 -22.59 19.63
C ILE A 11 -22.88 -21.79 20.83
N HIS A 12 -22.29 -20.63 21.09
CA HIS A 12 -22.75 -19.71 22.13
C HIS A 12 -23.88 -18.83 21.57
N LEU A 13 -25.12 -19.15 21.92
CA LEU A 13 -26.28 -18.29 21.64
C LEU A 13 -26.43 -17.28 22.78
N VAL A 14 -26.06 -16.02 22.53
CA VAL A 14 -26.33 -14.91 23.45
C VAL A 14 -27.77 -14.45 23.24
N ARG A 15 -28.57 -14.46 24.32
CA ARG A 15 -29.96 -14.00 24.33
C ARG A 15 -30.06 -12.69 25.12
N ASP A 16 -30.83 -11.73 24.62
CA ASP A 16 -31.17 -10.50 25.36
C ASP A 16 -32.14 -10.82 26.52
N CYS A 17 -32.20 -9.93 27.52
CA CYS A 17 -33.02 -9.97 28.73
C CYS A 17 -34.54 -10.02 28.50
N ARG A 18 -35.01 -10.05 27.25
CA ARG A 18 -36.43 -10.22 26.88
C ARG A 18 -36.72 -11.55 26.15
N GLY A 19 -35.72 -12.40 25.94
CA GLY A 19 -35.91 -13.76 25.40
C GLY A 19 -36.19 -13.87 23.91
N GLU A 20 -36.18 -12.77 23.16
CA GLU A 20 -36.34 -12.77 21.71
C GLU A 20 -35.01 -13.05 21.00
N VAL A 21 -35.06 -13.85 19.92
CA VAL A 21 -33.91 -14.04 19.03
C VAL A 21 -33.76 -12.75 18.22
N VAL A 22 -32.78 -11.93 18.60
CA VAL A 22 -32.42 -10.75 17.82
C VAL A 22 -32.02 -11.25 16.45
N GLY A 23 -32.85 -10.91 15.46
CA GLY A 23 -32.60 -11.20 14.06
C GLY A 23 -31.18 -10.79 13.68
N GLN A 24 -30.62 -11.55 12.76
CA GLN A 24 -29.33 -11.36 12.12
C GLN A 24 -29.05 -9.85 11.95
N LEU A 25 -28.30 -9.29 12.91
CA LEU A 25 -27.63 -8.03 12.70
C LEU A 25 -26.65 -8.35 11.59
N ASP A 26 -26.97 -7.91 10.37
CA ASP A 26 -25.99 -7.60 9.35
C ASP A 26 -25.05 -6.55 9.96
N SER A 27 -24.16 -7.07 10.80
CA SER A 27 -22.91 -6.43 11.14
C SER A 27 -22.23 -6.23 9.79
N PRO A 28 -21.75 -5.03 9.44
CA PRO A 28 -20.91 -4.90 8.26
C PRO A 28 -19.81 -5.93 8.44
N SER A 29 -19.73 -6.89 7.52
CA SER A 29 -18.79 -8.01 7.54
C SER A 29 -17.45 -7.48 8.03
N ALA A 30 -17.12 -7.78 9.29
CA ALA A 30 -15.87 -7.37 9.85
C ALA A 30 -14.81 -8.02 8.97
N LEU A 31 -13.99 -7.18 8.33
CA LEU A 31 -12.75 -7.48 7.60
C LEU A 31 -11.70 -8.14 8.53
N ALA A 32 -12.14 -9.09 9.35
CA ALA A 32 -11.37 -9.70 10.42
C ALA A 32 -10.27 -10.56 9.79
N GLY A 33 -9.04 -10.05 9.82
CA GLY A 33 -7.83 -10.83 9.53
C GLY A 33 -6.98 -10.38 8.33
N LEU A 34 -7.41 -9.40 7.53
CA LEU A 34 -6.61 -8.89 6.42
C LEU A 34 -5.59 -7.86 6.91
N TYR A 35 -6.06 -6.69 7.33
CA TYR A 35 -5.21 -5.70 8.01
C TYR A 35 -5.35 -5.79 9.54
N PRO A 36 -4.30 -5.42 10.30
CA PRO A 36 -4.41 -5.17 11.73
C PRO A 36 -5.52 -4.17 12.08
N ASP A 37 -6.22 -4.39 13.19
CA ASP A 37 -7.36 -3.57 13.63
C ASP A 37 -7.05 -2.07 13.67
N LEU A 38 -5.81 -1.69 14.01
CA LEU A 38 -5.39 -0.28 14.06
C LEU A 38 -5.51 0.40 12.69
N ILE A 39 -5.15 -0.30 11.61
CA ILE A 39 -5.25 0.22 10.23
C ILE A 39 -6.72 0.39 9.85
N LEU A 40 -7.54 -0.61 10.13
CA LEU A 40 -8.98 -0.58 9.86
C LEU A 40 -9.67 0.56 10.63
N GLN A 41 -9.35 0.74 11.91
CA GLN A 41 -9.88 1.81 12.74
C GLN A 41 -9.44 3.19 12.27
N MET A 42 -8.19 3.34 11.81
CA MET A 42 -7.70 4.60 11.25
C MET A 42 -8.40 4.93 9.94
N ALA A 43 -8.49 3.96 9.02
CA ALA A 43 -9.19 4.13 7.74
C ALA A 43 -10.68 4.47 7.93
N ALA A 44 -11.35 3.89 8.93
CA ALA A 44 -12.75 4.17 9.23
C ALA A 44 -13.01 5.59 9.76
N ARG A 45 -11.98 6.28 10.28
CA ARG A 45 -12.07 7.66 10.78
C ARG A 45 -11.77 8.72 9.72
N LEU A 46 -11.18 8.31 8.60
CA LEU A 46 -10.79 9.21 7.53
C LEU A 46 -11.97 9.40 6.57
N GLU A 47 -12.40 10.64 6.44
CA GLU A 47 -13.45 11.05 5.49
C GLU A 47 -12.84 11.24 4.10
N ASP A 48 -13.61 11.09 3.02
CA ASP A 48 -13.14 11.29 1.62
C ASP A 48 -12.78 12.74 1.27
N GLU A 49 -12.92 13.66 2.23
CA GLU A 49 -12.67 15.09 2.07
C GLU A 49 -11.41 15.59 2.81
N GLY A 50 -10.63 14.68 3.38
CA GLY A 50 -9.46 14.98 4.20
C GLY A 50 -8.30 15.67 3.46
N THR A 51 -7.30 16.12 4.23
CA THR A 51 -6.04 16.65 3.69
C THR A 51 -5.04 15.52 3.46
N PRO A 52 -4.10 15.62 2.51
CA PRO A 52 -3.06 14.60 2.29
C PRO A 52 -2.39 14.11 3.58
N ASP A 53 -1.96 15.05 4.44
CA ASP A 53 -1.31 14.78 5.72
C ASP A 53 -2.09 13.83 6.65
N GLN A 54 -3.42 13.81 6.57
CA GLN A 54 -4.25 12.90 7.39
C GLN A 54 -4.15 11.45 6.92
N TYR A 55 -3.85 11.24 5.63
CA TYR A 55 -3.66 9.91 5.05
C TYR A 55 -2.21 9.44 5.15
N ASP A 56 -1.23 10.33 5.37
CA ASP A 56 0.17 9.95 5.60
C ASP A 56 0.29 8.92 6.71
N ASP A 57 -0.42 9.11 7.82
CA ASP A 57 -0.41 8.18 8.95
C ASP A 57 -1.02 6.81 8.60
N LEU A 58 -2.11 6.79 7.83
CA LEU A 58 -2.72 5.54 7.37
C LEU A 58 -1.76 4.77 6.47
N TRP A 59 -1.21 5.46 5.47
CA TRP A 59 -0.28 4.86 4.52
C TRP A 59 1.03 4.43 5.17
N GLU A 60 1.54 5.15 6.16
CA GLU A 60 2.68 4.69 6.94
C GLU A 60 2.37 3.38 7.66
N LEU A 61 1.21 3.25 8.29
CA LEU A 61 0.84 2.00 8.97
C LEU A 61 0.73 0.83 7.99
N ILE A 62 0.14 1.06 6.82
CA ILE A 62 0.00 0.06 5.75
C ILE A 62 1.39 -0.35 5.24
N LEU A 63 2.25 0.62 4.91
CA LEU A 63 3.59 0.33 4.44
C LEU A 63 4.46 -0.31 5.53
N THR A 64 4.27 0.01 6.81
CA THR A 64 4.97 -0.64 7.93
C THR A 64 4.51 -2.08 8.12
N HIS A 65 3.22 -2.36 7.90
CA HIS A 65 2.69 -3.72 7.92
C HIS A 65 3.33 -4.57 6.82
N TRP A 66 3.45 -4.04 5.61
CA TRP A 66 4.03 -4.75 4.47
C TRP A 66 5.56 -4.74 4.46
N PHE A 67 6.21 -3.72 4.98
CA PHE A 67 7.68 -3.56 4.99
C PHE A 67 8.16 -3.24 6.41
N PRO A 68 8.10 -4.23 7.32
CA PRO A 68 8.43 -4.00 8.72
C PRO A 68 9.93 -3.81 8.91
N SER A 69 10.31 -3.01 9.91
CA SER A 69 11.72 -2.79 10.26
C SER A 69 12.44 -4.03 10.74
N SER A 70 11.71 -5.02 11.27
CA SER A 70 12.25 -6.35 11.60
C SER A 70 12.77 -7.12 10.40
N GLU A 71 12.30 -6.80 9.19
CA GLU A 71 12.81 -7.36 7.92
C GLU A 71 13.92 -6.50 7.29
N GLY A 72 14.32 -5.40 7.95
CA GLY A 72 15.36 -4.50 7.46
C GLY A 72 14.86 -3.42 6.49
N TYR A 73 13.60 -3.02 6.63
CA TYR A 73 13.04 -1.88 5.92
C TYR A 73 12.92 -0.64 6.81
N THR A 74 13.00 0.55 6.20
CA THR A 74 12.85 1.84 6.88
C THR A 74 11.96 2.75 6.06
N LEU A 75 11.05 3.45 6.72
CA LEU A 75 10.15 4.42 6.09
C LEU A 75 10.69 5.83 6.31
N HIS A 76 10.64 6.66 5.27
CA HIS A 76 11.03 8.06 5.32
C HIS A 76 9.91 8.95 4.79
N ARG A 77 9.34 9.79 5.66
CA ARG A 77 8.37 10.81 5.27
C ARG A 77 9.04 11.99 4.57
N HIS A 78 8.33 12.60 3.64
CA HIS A 78 8.74 13.79 2.88
C HIS A 78 10.15 13.65 2.30
N TRP A 79 10.44 12.47 1.74
CA TRP A 79 11.76 12.15 1.24
C TRP A 79 12.08 13.01 0.02
N GLN A 80 13.22 13.68 0.08
CA GLN A 80 13.74 14.47 -1.03
C GLN A 80 14.60 13.59 -1.93
N VAL A 81 14.31 13.62 -3.23
CA VAL A 81 15.14 12.99 -4.25
C VAL A 81 16.54 13.64 -4.20
N PRO A 82 17.61 12.90 -3.85
CA PRO A 82 18.91 13.46 -3.48
C PRO A 82 19.55 14.38 -4.53
N TYR A 83 19.25 14.17 -5.81
CA TYR A 83 19.84 14.87 -6.94
C TYR A 83 19.01 16.06 -7.45
N LEU A 84 17.79 16.25 -6.92
CA LEU A 84 16.93 17.38 -7.26
C LEU A 84 17.03 18.53 -6.25
N ARG A 85 17.87 18.38 -5.21
CA ARG A 85 17.95 19.25 -4.02
C ARG A 85 18.10 20.75 -4.29
N ASP A 86 18.61 21.12 -5.47
CA ASP A 86 18.92 22.51 -5.83
C ASP A 86 17.85 23.17 -6.73
N ARG A 87 16.73 22.49 -7.03
CA ARG A 87 15.61 23.11 -7.75
C ARG A 87 14.56 23.62 -6.78
N ASP A 88 14.47 24.95 -6.65
CA ASP A 88 13.34 25.58 -5.95
C ASP A 88 12.01 25.05 -6.52
N GLY A 89 11.19 24.45 -5.65
CA GLY A 89 9.96 23.76 -6.04
C GLY A 89 10.00 22.23 -5.97
N LEU A 90 11.10 21.63 -5.48
CA LEU A 90 11.26 20.20 -5.17
C LEU A 90 9.95 19.46 -4.90
N ASP A 91 9.52 18.64 -5.86
CA ASP A 91 8.48 17.65 -5.64
C ASP A 91 9.02 16.62 -4.64
N LYS A 92 8.34 16.53 -3.49
CA LYS A 92 8.72 15.63 -2.40
C LYS A 92 7.86 14.39 -2.51
N VAL A 93 8.50 13.24 -2.41
CA VAL A 93 7.78 11.99 -2.23
C VAL A 93 7.23 11.96 -0.81
N THR A 94 5.93 11.67 -0.66
CA THR A 94 5.28 11.67 0.65
C THR A 94 5.89 10.62 1.58
N ILE A 95 6.05 9.38 1.11
CA ILE A 95 6.69 8.30 1.87
C ILE A 95 7.59 7.47 0.95
N VAL A 96 8.79 7.13 1.44
CA VAL A 96 9.70 6.19 0.77
C VAL A 96 10.05 5.04 1.69
N VAL A 97 9.93 3.81 1.18
CA VAL A 97 10.41 2.60 1.85
C VAL A 97 11.81 2.28 1.32
N LYS A 98 12.75 2.01 2.22
CA LYS A 98 14.14 1.66 1.88
C LYS A 98 14.60 0.38 2.57
N THR A 99 15.47 -0.38 1.91
CA THR A 99 16.21 -1.47 2.56
C THR A 99 17.28 -0.90 3.51
N ASN A 100 17.85 -1.74 4.37
CA ASN A 100 19.00 -1.39 5.23
C ASN A 100 20.22 -0.86 4.44
N ALA A 101 20.34 -1.19 3.16
CA ALA A 101 21.39 -0.66 2.28
C ALA A 101 21.09 0.78 1.79
N GLY A 102 19.95 1.36 2.16
CA GLY A 102 19.54 2.73 1.77
C GLY A 102 18.88 2.81 0.40
N ILE A 103 18.53 1.67 -0.20
CA ILE A 103 17.97 1.56 -1.54
C ILE A 103 16.44 1.72 -1.46
N PRO A 104 15.83 2.66 -2.22
CA PRO A 104 14.38 2.81 -2.27
C PRO A 104 13.74 1.64 -3.00
N VAL A 105 12.61 1.17 -2.48
CA VAL A 105 11.85 0.05 -3.05
C VAL A 105 10.38 0.41 -3.29
N VAL A 106 9.83 1.36 -2.53
CA VAL A 106 8.49 1.92 -2.75
C VAL A 106 8.58 3.44 -2.65
N LEU A 107 8.02 4.13 -3.65
CA LEU A 107 7.72 5.56 -3.63
C LEU A 107 6.20 5.72 -3.50
N LEU A 108 5.75 6.56 -2.58
CA LEU A 108 4.34 6.87 -2.41
C LEU A 108 4.14 8.38 -2.44
N ASP A 109 3.27 8.81 -3.36
CA ASP A 109 2.73 10.17 -3.37
C ASP A 109 1.27 10.17 -2.97
N ILE A 110 0.94 11.07 -2.05
CA ILE A 110 -0.42 11.26 -1.55
C ILE A 110 -0.92 12.61 -2.05
N SER A 111 -1.86 12.56 -2.98
CA SER A 111 -2.59 13.72 -3.49
C SER A 111 -3.90 13.93 -2.72
N PRO A 112 -4.47 15.15 -2.75
CA PRO A 112 -5.77 15.40 -2.14
C PRO A 112 -6.85 14.44 -2.67
N PRO A 113 -7.70 13.87 -1.80
CA PRO A 113 -8.76 12.94 -2.22
C PRO A 113 -9.86 13.65 -3.04
N ARG A 114 -10.05 14.95 -2.79
CA ARG A 114 -11.01 15.80 -3.48
C ARG A 114 -10.66 15.87 -4.97
N GLY A 115 -11.55 15.36 -5.81
CA GLY A 115 -11.38 15.36 -7.26
C GLY A 115 -11.02 14.00 -7.86
N PHE A 116 -11.04 12.91 -7.10
CA PHE A 116 -10.86 11.57 -7.66
C PHE A 116 -11.83 11.26 -8.82
N ASP A 117 -13.10 11.69 -8.71
CA ASP A 117 -14.08 11.49 -9.79
C ASP A 117 -13.72 12.24 -11.08
N ASN A 118 -12.82 13.23 -11.00
CA ASN A 118 -12.26 13.90 -12.15
C ASN A 118 -11.05 13.12 -12.69
N TRP A 119 -11.19 12.61 -13.92
CA TRP A 119 -10.12 11.88 -14.60
C TRP A 119 -8.83 12.70 -14.74
N HIS A 120 -8.93 14.02 -14.93
CA HIS A 120 -7.75 14.89 -15.03
C HIS A 120 -6.95 14.93 -13.73
N SER A 121 -7.64 14.96 -12.58
CA SER A 121 -6.98 14.95 -11.27
C SER A 121 -6.30 13.61 -11.01
N ARG A 122 -6.96 12.49 -11.35
CA ARG A 122 -6.34 11.16 -11.28
C ARG A 122 -5.12 11.03 -12.19
N ALA A 123 -5.23 11.52 -13.43
CA ALA A 123 -4.12 11.53 -14.37
C ALA A 123 -2.95 12.39 -13.88
N ALA A 124 -3.22 13.54 -13.26
CA ALA A 124 -2.20 14.41 -12.68
C ALA A 124 -1.50 13.77 -11.48
N ALA A 125 -2.26 13.14 -10.57
CA ALA A 125 -1.71 12.41 -9.42
C ALA A 125 -0.82 11.25 -9.87
N GLN A 126 -1.27 10.50 -10.88
CA GLN A 126 -0.48 9.40 -11.45
C GLN A 126 0.76 9.92 -12.19
N ALA A 127 0.66 11.04 -12.92
CA ALA A 127 1.78 11.66 -13.60
C ALA A 127 2.87 12.11 -12.60
N LEU A 128 2.50 12.64 -11.44
CA LEU A 128 3.44 13.00 -10.38
C LEU A 128 4.27 11.80 -9.92
N SER A 129 3.61 10.69 -9.57
CA SER A 129 4.33 9.46 -9.17
C SER A 129 5.15 8.84 -10.30
N THR A 130 4.72 9.05 -11.55
CA THR A 130 5.50 8.66 -12.73
C THR A 130 6.79 9.45 -12.83
N ASP A 131 6.69 10.77 -12.70
CA ASP A 131 7.84 11.67 -12.76
C ASP A 131 8.84 11.38 -11.63
N HIS A 132 8.36 11.22 -10.40
CA HIS A 132 9.22 10.81 -9.27
C HIS A 132 9.92 9.48 -9.52
N PHE A 133 9.19 8.50 -10.07
CA PHE A 133 9.77 7.22 -10.43
C PHE A 133 10.90 7.38 -11.45
N GLU A 134 10.69 8.14 -12.53
CA GLU A 134 11.70 8.38 -13.57
C GLU A 134 12.93 9.12 -13.06
N HIS A 135 12.77 9.97 -12.05
CA HIS A 135 13.90 10.64 -11.40
C HIS A 135 14.70 9.73 -10.46
N VAL A 136 14.08 8.68 -9.91
CA VAL A 136 14.72 7.80 -8.92
C VAL A 136 15.29 6.56 -9.59
N ALA A 137 14.52 5.88 -10.43
CA ALA A 137 14.84 4.57 -10.99
C ALA A 137 16.23 4.48 -11.66
N PRO A 138 16.70 5.47 -12.47
CA PRO A 138 17.99 5.37 -13.15
C PRO A 138 19.21 5.31 -12.21
N TYR A 139 19.04 5.72 -10.95
CA TYR A 139 20.11 5.77 -9.96
C TYR A 139 20.18 4.50 -9.09
N TYR A 140 19.21 3.60 -9.22
CA TYR A 140 19.12 2.40 -8.42
C TYR A 140 18.91 1.18 -9.32
N ASP A 141 19.88 0.27 -9.32
CA ASP A 141 19.81 -0.98 -10.08
C ASP A 141 18.95 -2.04 -9.37
N TYR A 142 17.73 -1.66 -8.98
CA TYR A 142 16.84 -2.45 -8.12
C TYR A 142 15.37 -2.31 -8.52
N PRO A 143 14.53 -3.32 -8.24
CA PRO A 143 13.09 -3.22 -8.39
C PRO A 143 12.53 -2.05 -7.58
N LEU A 144 11.71 -1.23 -8.23
CA LEU A 144 11.08 -0.06 -7.64
C LEU A 144 9.59 -0.08 -7.94
N CYS A 145 8.79 0.22 -6.92
CA CYS A 145 7.35 0.39 -7.00
C CYS A 145 7.00 1.86 -6.77
N ALA A 146 6.11 2.40 -7.60
CA ALA A 146 5.52 3.71 -7.38
C ALA A 146 4.01 3.57 -7.15
N ILE A 147 3.53 4.18 -6.07
CA ILE A 147 2.14 4.22 -5.66
C ILE A 147 1.68 5.67 -5.74
N SER A 148 0.55 5.88 -6.42
CA SER A 148 -0.17 7.15 -6.40
C SER A 148 -1.45 6.96 -5.60
N ALA A 149 -1.63 7.79 -4.57
CA ALA A 149 -2.80 7.74 -3.70
C ALA A 149 -3.57 9.06 -3.74
N MET A 150 -4.89 8.95 -3.69
CA MET A 150 -5.84 10.06 -3.48
C MET A 150 -6.71 9.70 -2.28
N GLY A 151 -6.22 10.00 -1.08
CA GLY A 151 -6.79 9.51 0.17
C GLY A 151 -6.63 7.99 0.33
N LYS A 152 -7.75 7.27 0.45
CA LYS A 152 -7.78 5.79 0.49
C LYS A 152 -7.73 5.14 -0.90
N LYS A 153 -7.93 5.93 -1.97
CA LYS A 153 -7.95 5.45 -3.34
C LYS A 153 -6.53 5.38 -3.87
N TRP A 154 -6.19 4.36 -4.65
CA TRP A 154 -4.80 4.15 -5.05
C TRP A 154 -4.63 3.43 -6.37
N THR A 155 -3.47 3.63 -6.99
CA THR A 155 -2.97 2.89 -8.15
C THR A 155 -1.48 2.68 -7.95
N ALA A 156 -0.91 1.64 -8.55
CA ALA A 156 0.51 1.39 -8.48
C ALA A 156 1.04 0.77 -9.77
N PHE A 157 2.32 1.00 -10.01
CA PHE A 157 3.07 0.29 -11.03
C PHE A 157 4.47 -0.02 -10.48
N GLN A 158 5.08 -1.08 -11.00
CA GLN A 158 6.43 -1.48 -10.63
C GLN A 158 7.28 -1.59 -11.88
N SER A 159 8.59 -1.33 -11.75
CA SER A 159 9.53 -1.78 -12.76
C SER A 159 10.46 -2.88 -12.27
N ILE A 160 10.73 -3.82 -13.17
CA ILE A 160 11.62 -4.96 -12.96
C ILE A 160 13.06 -4.61 -13.32
N SER A 161 13.24 -3.57 -14.15
CA SER A 161 14.54 -3.19 -14.69
C SER A 161 14.82 -1.71 -14.45
N SER A 162 16.01 -1.42 -13.94
CA SER A 162 16.53 -0.07 -13.73
C SER A 162 16.78 0.72 -15.03
N HIS A 163 16.68 0.04 -16.17
CA HIS A 163 16.94 0.61 -17.49
C HIS A 163 15.66 1.00 -18.25
N LEU A 164 14.48 0.69 -17.71
CA LEU A 164 13.21 1.03 -18.36
C LEU A 164 12.69 2.37 -17.82
N THR A 165 12.28 3.25 -18.72
CA THR A 165 11.47 4.43 -18.37
C THR A 165 10.11 4.00 -17.82
N ALA A 166 9.38 4.88 -17.12
CA ALA A 166 8.06 4.51 -16.60
C ALA A 166 7.05 4.20 -17.72
N HIS A 167 7.19 4.87 -18.87
CA HIS A 167 6.43 4.54 -20.07
C HIS A 167 6.72 3.12 -20.57
N GLU A 168 8.00 2.72 -20.59
CA GLU A 168 8.42 1.38 -21.00
C GLU A 168 7.99 0.31 -20.00
N ALA A 169 8.17 0.53 -18.69
CA ALA A 169 7.70 -0.40 -17.66
C ALA A 169 6.20 -0.69 -17.81
N ARG A 170 5.39 0.33 -18.11
CA ARG A 170 3.96 0.19 -18.40
C ARG A 170 3.67 -0.50 -19.73
N ALA A 171 4.42 -0.16 -20.78
CA ALA A 171 4.21 -0.68 -22.13
C ALA A 171 4.65 -2.16 -22.29
N PHE A 172 5.65 -2.60 -21.53
CA PHE A 172 6.15 -3.97 -21.55
C PHE A 172 5.35 -4.93 -20.65
N GLY A 173 4.25 -4.45 -20.06
CA GLY A 173 3.33 -5.28 -19.27
C GLY A 173 3.85 -5.64 -17.88
N GLU A 174 4.72 -4.81 -17.30
CA GLU A 174 5.09 -4.94 -15.89
C GLU A 174 3.88 -4.50 -15.04
N GLU A 175 3.58 -5.27 -13.98
CA GLU A 175 2.30 -5.23 -13.26
C GLU A 175 1.89 -3.78 -12.93
N ASN A 176 0.77 -3.35 -13.52
CA ASN A 176 0.12 -2.08 -13.25
C ASN A 176 -1.25 -2.37 -12.65
N ILE A 177 -1.59 -1.66 -11.59
CA ILE A 177 -2.85 -1.78 -10.88
C ILE A 177 -3.68 -0.57 -11.26
N ASP A 178 -4.83 -0.80 -11.90
CA ASP A 178 -5.81 0.27 -12.12
C ASP A 178 -6.32 0.84 -10.80
N TRP A 179 -6.88 2.05 -10.84
CA TRP A 179 -7.37 2.71 -9.63
C TRP A 179 -8.33 1.85 -8.82
N MET A 180 -8.02 1.69 -7.54
CA MET A 180 -8.84 1.01 -6.55
C MET A 180 -9.45 2.03 -5.59
N GLU A 181 -10.71 1.80 -5.21
CA GLU A 181 -11.53 2.77 -4.46
C GLU A 181 -11.26 2.81 -2.95
N ASP A 182 -10.73 1.74 -2.37
CA ASP A 182 -10.43 1.72 -0.94
C ASP A 182 -9.29 0.76 -0.63
N ILE A 183 -8.18 1.29 -0.10
CA ILE A 183 -6.97 0.57 0.30
C ILE A 183 -7.22 -0.52 1.34
N VAL A 184 -8.25 -0.39 2.19
CA VAL A 184 -8.59 -1.40 3.20
C VAL A 184 -9.66 -2.40 2.76
N SER A 185 -10.13 -2.31 1.52
CA SER A 185 -11.02 -3.32 0.97
C SER A 185 -10.29 -4.64 0.70
N GLU A 186 -11.00 -5.76 0.77
CA GLU A 186 -10.45 -7.09 0.49
C GLU A 186 -9.80 -7.19 -0.91
N PRO A 187 -10.40 -6.69 -2.00
CA PRO A 187 -9.74 -6.71 -3.31
C PRO A 187 -8.43 -5.91 -3.34
N SER A 188 -8.38 -4.75 -2.67
CA SER A 188 -7.16 -3.95 -2.57
C SER A 188 -6.07 -4.66 -1.77
N TYR A 189 -6.46 -5.32 -0.68
CA TYR A 189 -5.53 -6.09 0.14
C TYR A 189 -4.90 -7.23 -0.68
N GLU A 190 -5.72 -8.04 -1.36
CA GLU A 190 -5.22 -9.15 -2.19
C GLU A 190 -4.31 -8.67 -3.32
N MET A 191 -4.63 -7.52 -3.92
CA MET A 191 -3.75 -6.93 -4.93
C MET A 191 -2.43 -6.47 -4.35
N LEU A 192 -2.43 -5.74 -3.24
CA LEU A 192 -1.19 -5.33 -2.59
C LEU A 192 -0.34 -6.52 -2.14
N GLU A 193 -0.97 -7.56 -1.60
CA GLU A 193 -0.27 -8.76 -1.17
C GLU A 193 0.51 -9.39 -2.33
N ARG A 194 -0.16 -9.61 -3.46
CA ARG A 194 0.48 -10.17 -4.66
C ARG A 194 1.57 -9.24 -5.18
N PHE A 195 1.26 -7.94 -5.26
CA PHE A 195 2.15 -6.93 -5.80
C PHE A 195 3.44 -6.80 -4.99
N PHE A 196 3.33 -6.73 -3.66
CA PHE A 196 4.48 -6.62 -2.78
C PHE A 196 5.22 -7.94 -2.59
N ALA A 197 4.54 -9.09 -2.66
CA ALA A 197 5.22 -10.39 -2.67
C ALA A 197 6.19 -10.49 -3.86
N VAL A 198 5.72 -10.16 -5.07
CA VAL A 198 6.55 -10.14 -6.29
C VAL A 198 7.72 -9.17 -6.15
N LEU A 199 7.47 -7.95 -5.64
CA LEU A 199 8.52 -6.96 -5.41
C LEU A 199 9.60 -7.47 -4.44
N LYS A 200 9.18 -8.03 -3.29
CA LYS A 200 10.09 -8.56 -2.26
C LYS A 200 10.92 -9.73 -2.76
N GLU A 201 10.31 -10.67 -3.49
CA GLU A 201 11.03 -11.80 -4.10
C GLU A 201 12.16 -11.32 -5.00
N ARG A 202 11.91 -10.27 -5.80
CA ARG A 202 12.92 -9.68 -6.68
C ARG A 202 14.01 -8.94 -5.93
N ILE A 203 13.67 -8.19 -4.89
CA ILE A 203 14.68 -7.54 -4.03
C ILE A 203 15.62 -8.59 -3.43
N GLN A 204 15.07 -9.72 -3.00
CA GLN A 204 15.85 -10.83 -2.45
C GLN A 204 16.72 -11.53 -3.51
N SER A 205 16.22 -11.70 -4.74
CA SER A 205 16.98 -12.34 -5.81
C SER A 205 18.20 -11.49 -6.22
N VAL A 206 18.02 -10.18 -6.37
CA VAL A 206 19.12 -9.24 -6.65
C VAL A 206 20.14 -9.25 -5.50
N SER A 207 19.66 -9.22 -4.25
CA SER A 207 20.55 -9.24 -3.08
C SER A 207 21.38 -10.52 -2.95
N ARG A 208 20.88 -11.66 -3.47
CA ARG A 208 21.61 -12.95 -3.48
C ARG A 208 22.58 -13.08 -4.65
N GLY A 209 22.33 -12.42 -5.78
CA GLY A 209 23.19 -12.47 -6.97
C GLY A 209 24.45 -11.60 -6.87
N VAL A 210 24.53 -10.72 -5.87
CA VAL A 210 25.65 -9.79 -5.62
C VAL A 210 26.64 -10.32 -4.56
N ALA A 211 26.32 -11.43 -3.89
CA ALA A 211 27.17 -12.10 -2.89
C ALA A 211 28.07 -13.18 -3.51
#